data_AF-A0AAE1UJI1-F1
#
_entry.id   AF-A0AAE1UJI1-F1
#
_cell.length_a   1.000
_cell.length_b   1.000
_cell.length_c   1.000
_cell.angle_alpha   90.00
_cell.angle_beta   90.00
_cell.angle_gamma   90.00
#
_symmetry.space_group_name_H-M   'P 1'
#
loop_
_entity.id
_entity.type
_entity.pdbx_description
1 polymer ?
#
loop_
_entity_poly.entity_id
_entity_poly.type
_entity_poly.pdbx_seq_one_letter_code
_entity_poly.pdbx_strand_id
1 'polypeptide(L)'
;MKDTVYSNNTVYSNNTVYSNNTVYSNNTVYSNNTVYSNNTVYSNNTVYSNNTVYSNNTVYSNNTVYSNNTVYSNNTVYSNNTVYSNNTVYSNNTVYSNNTVYSNNTVYSNNTVYSNNTVYSNNTVYSNNTVYSNNTVYSNNTVYSNNTVYSNNTVYSNNTVYSNNTVYSNNTVYSNNTVYSNNTVYSNNTVYSNNTVYSNNTVYSNNTVYSNNTVYSNNTVYSNNTVYSNNTVYSNNTVYSNNTVYSNNTVYSNNTVYSNNTVYSNNTVYSNNTVYSNNTVYSNNTVYSNNTVYSNNTVYSNNTVYSNNTVYSNNTVYSNNTVYSNNTVYSNNTVYSNNTVYSNNTVYSNNTVYSNNTVYSNNTVYSNNTVYSNNTVYSTLLPRN
;
A
#
# COMPACT_ATOMS: atom_id res chain seq x y z
N MET A 1 49.82 33.35 -51.76
CA MET A 1 49.76 32.06 -52.47
C MET A 1 49.45 31.00 -51.43
N LYS A 2 48.51 30.09 -51.71
CA LYS A 2 48.33 28.90 -50.88
C LYS A 2 49.32 27.86 -51.39
N ASP A 3 50.31 27.52 -50.59
CA ASP A 3 51.22 26.47 -50.96
C ASP A 3 50.67 25.13 -50.46
N THR A 4 50.90 24.09 -51.25
CA THR A 4 50.54 22.73 -50.86
C THR A 4 51.75 22.06 -50.23
N VAL A 5 51.60 21.62 -48.98
CA VAL A 5 52.68 20.96 -48.23
C VAL A 5 52.33 19.49 -48.06
N TYR A 6 53.25 18.61 -48.48
CA TYR A 6 52.97 17.18 -48.62
C TYR A 6 53.54 16.26 -47.52
N SER A 7 54.64 16.61 -46.83
CA SER A 7 55.11 15.86 -45.66
C SER A 7 56.30 16.47 -44.93
N ASN A 8 56.51 16.02 -43.68
CA ASN A 8 57.70 16.23 -42.84
C ASN A 8 58.07 17.70 -42.58
N ASN A 9 57.07 18.58 -42.54
CA ASN A 9 57.25 20.00 -42.29
C ASN A 9 56.50 20.47 -41.05
N THR A 10 56.98 21.59 -40.52
CA THR A 10 56.19 22.46 -39.64
C THR A 10 55.54 23.52 -40.51
N VAL A 11 54.20 23.57 -40.52
CA VAL A 11 53.42 24.48 -41.38
C VAL A 11 52.68 25.50 -40.53
N TYR A 12 52.87 26.79 -40.82
CA TYR A 12 52.44 27.87 -39.92
C TYR A 12 51.17 28.63 -40.31
N SER A 13 50.82 28.77 -41.60
CA SER A 13 49.51 29.32 -42.00
C SER A 13 49.25 29.28 -43.50
N ASN A 14 47.96 29.41 -43.85
CA ASN A 14 47.46 29.67 -45.20
C ASN A 14 47.80 28.60 -46.24
N ASN A 15 47.96 27.35 -45.82
CA ASN A 15 48.30 26.24 -46.68
C ASN A 15 47.22 25.17 -46.70
N THR A 16 47.30 24.33 -47.73
CA THR A 16 46.65 23.03 -47.73
C THR A 16 47.71 21.99 -47.39
N VAL A 17 47.49 21.26 -46.30
CA VAL A 17 48.51 20.38 -45.72
C VAL A 17 48.06 18.94 -45.74
N TYR A 18 48.92 18.07 -46.28
CA TYR A 18 48.73 16.63 -46.35
C TYR A 18 49.82 15.93 -45.56
N SER A 19 49.44 14.98 -44.71
CA SER A 19 50.25 13.92 -44.07
C SER A 19 51.62 14.24 -43.45
N ASN A 20 51.80 13.75 -42.21
CA ASN A 20 53.06 13.76 -41.47
C ASN A 20 53.61 15.17 -41.20
N ASN A 21 52.74 16.15 -40.95
CA ASN A 21 53.16 17.50 -40.58
C ASN A 21 52.67 17.89 -39.18
N THR A 22 53.35 18.88 -38.62
CA THR A 22 52.84 19.67 -37.50
C THR A 22 52.28 20.96 -38.06
N VAL A 23 50.99 21.22 -37.86
CA VAL A 23 50.27 22.32 -38.51
C VAL A 23 49.70 23.29 -37.48
N TYR A 24 49.95 24.58 -37.70
CA TYR A 24 49.46 25.68 -36.87
C TYR A 24 48.61 26.63 -37.71
N SER A 25 47.47 27.07 -37.18
CA SER A 25 46.66 28.24 -37.61
C SER A 25 46.33 28.43 -39.09
N ASN A 26 45.03 28.55 -39.40
CA ASN A 26 44.50 29.01 -40.69
C ASN A 26 44.87 28.11 -41.88
N ASN A 27 44.90 26.78 -41.68
CA ASN A 27 45.11 25.80 -42.75
C ASN A 27 43.89 24.90 -42.93
N THR A 28 43.84 24.29 -44.11
CA THR A 28 43.01 23.10 -44.36
C THR A 28 43.91 21.88 -44.29
N VAL A 29 43.62 20.96 -43.37
CA VAL A 29 44.51 19.84 -43.04
C VAL A 29 43.85 18.50 -43.33
N TYR A 30 44.57 17.62 -44.02
CA TYR A 30 44.12 16.30 -44.41
C TYR A 30 45.11 15.23 -43.94
N SER A 31 44.58 14.21 -43.25
CA SER A 31 45.21 12.91 -42.94
C SER A 31 46.59 12.92 -42.31
N ASN A 32 46.73 12.28 -41.15
CA ASN A 32 48.00 11.93 -40.48
C ASN A 32 48.84 13.15 -40.03
N ASN A 33 48.21 14.23 -39.56
CA ASN A 33 48.92 15.39 -39.02
C ASN A 33 48.60 15.61 -37.54
N THR A 34 49.50 16.36 -36.88
CA THR A 34 49.23 16.98 -35.58
C THR A 34 48.83 18.43 -35.82
N VAL A 35 47.63 18.82 -35.41
CA VAL A 35 47.03 20.12 -35.77
C VAL A 35 46.70 20.96 -34.55
N TYR A 36 47.12 22.23 -34.58
CA TYR A 36 46.92 23.20 -33.50
C TYR A 36 46.22 24.46 -34.00
N SER A 37 45.12 24.82 -33.33
CA SER A 37 44.41 26.12 -33.40
C SER A 37 43.96 26.61 -34.77
N ASN A 38 42.69 27.00 -34.88
CA ASN A 38 42.13 27.75 -36.00
C ASN A 38 42.28 27.09 -37.38
N ASN A 39 42.20 25.76 -37.46
CA ASN A 39 42.21 25.02 -38.72
C ASN A 39 40.86 24.34 -39.00
N THR A 40 40.65 24.01 -40.28
CA THR A 40 39.64 23.04 -40.69
C THR A 40 40.34 21.70 -40.93
N VAL A 41 39.92 20.65 -40.22
CA VAL A 41 40.64 19.38 -40.17
C VAL A 41 39.76 18.23 -40.64
N TYR A 42 40.31 17.42 -41.55
CA TYR A 42 39.64 16.27 -42.14
C TYR A 42 40.47 14.99 -41.96
N SER A 43 39.84 13.96 -41.39
CA SER A 43 40.29 12.56 -41.37
C SER A 43 41.66 12.27 -40.76
N ASN A 44 41.72 11.33 -39.83
CA ASN A 44 42.96 10.69 -39.35
C ASN A 44 44.01 11.66 -38.77
N ASN A 45 43.60 12.74 -38.11
CA ASN A 45 44.52 13.67 -37.44
C ASN A 45 44.36 13.64 -35.92
N THR A 46 45.41 14.11 -35.24
CA THR A 46 45.36 14.50 -33.83
C THR A 46 45.17 16.01 -33.76
N VAL A 47 44.09 16.48 -33.14
CA VAL A 47 43.66 17.88 -33.21
C VAL A 47 43.56 18.52 -31.83
N TYR A 48 44.16 19.70 -31.67
CA TYR A 48 44.20 20.46 -30.43
C TYR A 48 43.65 21.87 -30.61
N SER A 49 42.67 22.24 -29.77
CA SER A 49 42.17 23.60 -29.52
C SER A 49 41.64 24.38 -30.73
N ASN A 50 40.43 24.92 -30.64
CA ASN A 50 39.89 25.95 -31.55
C ASN A 50 39.85 25.56 -33.03
N ASN A 51 39.59 24.29 -33.37
CA ASN A 51 39.42 23.83 -34.76
C ASN A 51 37.98 23.42 -35.04
N THR A 52 37.64 23.38 -36.33
CA THR A 52 36.47 22.65 -36.83
C THR A 52 36.94 21.32 -37.37
N VAL A 53 36.40 20.22 -36.85
CA VAL A 53 36.93 18.87 -37.09
C VAL A 53 35.86 17.95 -37.68
N TYR A 54 36.23 17.27 -38.77
CA TYR A 54 35.37 16.34 -39.50
C TYR A 54 36.02 14.97 -39.61
N SER A 55 35.30 13.95 -39.12
CA SER A 55 35.52 12.52 -39.35
C SER A 55 36.87 11.92 -38.99
N ASN A 56 36.85 10.80 -38.26
CA ASN A 56 37.99 9.93 -38.01
C ASN A 56 39.19 10.62 -37.35
N ASN A 57 38.98 11.63 -36.50
CA ASN A 57 40.06 12.29 -35.76
C ASN A 57 40.01 11.97 -34.27
N THR A 58 41.17 12.14 -33.63
CA THR A 58 41.27 12.27 -32.17
C THR A 58 41.33 13.75 -31.81
N VAL A 59 40.38 14.23 -31.01
CA VAL A 59 40.15 15.66 -30.79
C VAL A 59 40.25 16.03 -29.32
N TYR A 60 41.03 17.07 -29.01
CA TYR A 60 41.26 17.59 -27.67
C TYR A 60 40.91 19.07 -27.55
N SER A 61 40.05 19.39 -26.58
CA SER A 61 39.78 20.74 -26.05
C SER A 61 39.26 21.78 -27.04
N ASN A 62 38.15 22.45 -26.73
CA ASN A 62 37.71 23.70 -27.38
C ASN A 62 37.50 23.60 -28.90
N ASN A 63 37.06 22.45 -29.44
CA ASN A 63 36.74 22.29 -30.86
C ASN A 63 35.24 22.13 -31.09
N THR A 64 34.83 22.38 -32.34
CA THR A 64 33.54 21.93 -32.86
C THR A 64 33.76 20.67 -33.68
N VAL A 65 33.08 19.57 -33.32
CA VAL A 65 33.38 18.24 -33.85
C VAL A 65 32.16 17.59 -34.49
N TYR A 66 32.35 17.08 -35.70
CA TYR A 66 31.30 16.43 -36.49
C TYR A 66 31.70 15.01 -36.90
N SER A 67 30.83 14.05 -36.56
CA SER A 67 30.79 12.66 -37.08
C SER A 67 32.06 11.83 -36.96
N ASN A 68 31.96 10.64 -36.35
CA ASN A 68 32.98 9.59 -36.38
C ASN A 68 34.32 9.97 -35.74
N ASN A 69 34.34 10.78 -34.67
CA ASN A 69 35.55 11.15 -33.95
C ASN A 69 35.58 10.58 -32.54
N THR A 70 36.79 10.50 -31.98
CA THR A 70 37.02 10.32 -30.55
C THR A 70 37.32 11.69 -29.94
N VAL A 71 36.51 12.13 -28.98
CA VAL A 71 36.51 13.51 -28.50
C VAL A 71 36.74 13.60 -26.99
N TYR A 72 37.68 14.45 -26.59
CA TYR A 72 38.08 14.67 -25.20
C TYR A 72 37.95 16.14 -24.79
N SER A 73 37.23 16.39 -23.70
CA SER A 73 37.19 17.65 -22.92
C SER A 73 36.78 18.92 -23.67
N ASN A 74 35.79 19.65 -23.15
CA ASN A 74 35.48 21.04 -23.53
C ASN A 74 35.16 21.25 -25.02
N ASN A 75 34.54 20.28 -25.70
CA ASN A 75 34.10 20.42 -27.10
C ASN A 75 32.58 20.52 -27.22
N THR A 76 32.14 21.05 -28.36
CA THR A 76 30.77 20.88 -28.85
C THR A 76 30.76 19.77 -29.88
N VAL A 77 29.94 18.73 -29.67
CA VAL A 77 30.02 17.48 -30.43
C VAL A 77 28.68 17.12 -31.06
N TYR A 78 28.71 16.82 -32.36
CA TYR A 78 27.54 16.47 -33.15
C TYR A 78 27.68 15.12 -33.84
N SER A 79 26.72 14.22 -33.58
CA SER A 79 26.44 12.97 -34.30
C SER A 79 27.57 11.95 -34.40
N ASN A 80 27.30 10.69 -34.06
CA ASN A 80 28.15 9.53 -34.35
C ASN A 80 29.58 9.62 -33.79
N ASN A 81 29.78 10.24 -32.62
CA ASN A 81 31.09 10.30 -31.96
C ASN A 81 31.13 9.47 -30.68
N THR A 82 32.34 9.13 -30.26
CA THR A 82 32.64 8.66 -28.91
C THR A 82 33.18 9.83 -28.09
N VAL A 83 32.50 10.19 -27.01
CA VAL A 83 32.74 11.45 -26.29
C VAL A 83 33.09 11.21 -24.83
N TYR A 84 34.18 11.85 -24.37
CA TYR A 84 34.69 11.75 -23.01
C TYR A 84 34.82 13.12 -22.34
N SER A 85 34.20 13.26 -21.17
CA SER A 85 34.40 14.34 -20.18
C SER A 85 34.15 15.77 -20.66
N ASN A 86 33.33 16.52 -19.93
CA ASN A 86 33.21 17.99 -20.04
C ASN A 86 32.81 18.51 -21.43
N ASN A 87 32.01 17.78 -22.20
CA ASN A 87 31.52 18.23 -23.51
C ASN A 87 30.02 18.56 -23.48
N THR A 88 29.59 19.35 -24.46
CA THR A 88 28.18 19.48 -24.84
C THR A 88 27.93 18.58 -26.05
N VAL A 89 26.98 17.64 -25.94
CA VAL A 89 26.81 16.55 -26.90
C VAL A 89 25.40 16.49 -27.47
N TYR A 90 25.31 16.46 -28.80
CA TYR A 90 24.06 16.42 -29.55
C TYR A 90 23.97 15.18 -30.44
N SER A 91 22.94 14.39 -30.19
CA SER A 91 22.40 13.30 -31.03
C SER A 91 23.34 12.20 -31.49
N ASN A 92 22.89 10.94 -31.35
CA ASN A 92 23.51 9.75 -31.93
C ASN A 92 24.97 9.53 -31.50
N ASN A 93 25.35 9.90 -30.26
CA ASN A 93 26.70 9.66 -29.73
C ASN A 93 26.69 8.61 -28.61
N THR A 94 27.88 8.05 -28.37
CA THR A 94 28.19 7.31 -27.14
C THR A 94 28.94 8.25 -26.21
N VAL A 95 28.41 8.48 -25.00
CA VAL A 95 28.88 9.54 -24.11
C VAL A 95 29.30 9.00 -22.75
N TYR A 96 30.49 9.39 -22.29
CA TYR A 96 31.07 8.97 -21.01
C TYR A 96 31.43 10.16 -20.14
N SER A 97 30.92 10.17 -18.91
CA SER A 97 31.32 11.02 -17.77
C SER A 97 31.25 12.53 -17.98
N ASN A 98 30.60 13.25 -17.07
CA ASN A 98 30.71 14.71 -16.92
C ASN A 98 30.31 15.53 -18.17
N ASN A 99 29.34 15.08 -18.96
CA ASN A 99 28.84 15.82 -20.12
C ASN A 99 27.42 16.34 -19.91
N THR A 100 27.05 17.34 -20.71
CA THR A 100 25.65 17.71 -20.94
C THR A 100 25.20 17.09 -22.26
N VAL A 101 24.13 16.29 -22.23
CA VAL A 101 23.73 15.41 -23.34
C VAL A 101 22.29 15.65 -23.77
N TYR A 102 22.09 15.82 -25.09
CA TYR A 102 20.80 16.08 -25.69
C TYR A 102 20.43 15.03 -26.76
N SER A 103 19.26 14.41 -26.58
CA SER A 103 18.50 13.61 -27.56
C SER A 103 19.23 12.46 -28.25
N ASN A 104 18.68 11.24 -28.20
CA ASN A 104 19.11 10.09 -29.02
C ASN A 104 20.57 9.64 -28.79
N ASN A 105 21.07 9.70 -27.56
CA ASN A 105 22.40 9.19 -27.21
C ASN A 105 22.33 7.98 -26.29
N THR A 106 23.44 7.24 -26.26
CA THR A 106 23.73 6.24 -25.21
C THR A 106 24.67 6.89 -24.20
N VAL A 107 24.25 6.97 -22.94
CA VAL A 107 24.93 7.79 -21.92
C VAL A 107 25.35 6.97 -20.71
N TYR A 108 26.61 7.11 -20.32
CA TYR A 108 27.22 6.40 -19.19
C TYR A 108 27.80 7.37 -18.16
N SER A 109 27.36 7.22 -16.90
CA SER A 109 27.95 7.78 -15.68
C SER A 109 28.08 9.31 -15.62
N ASN A 110 27.60 9.93 -14.55
CA ASN A 110 27.93 11.32 -14.16
C ASN A 110 27.58 12.39 -15.21
N ASN A 111 26.52 12.23 -16.00
CA ASN A 111 26.08 13.23 -16.98
C ASN A 111 24.77 13.90 -16.56
N THR A 112 24.51 15.05 -17.15
CA THR A 112 23.17 15.66 -17.20
C THR A 112 22.53 15.34 -18.54
N VAL A 113 21.36 14.70 -18.54
CA VAL A 113 20.77 14.09 -19.73
C VAL A 113 19.36 14.59 -20.00
N TYR A 114 19.11 15.02 -21.24
CA TYR A 114 17.82 15.56 -21.69
C TYR A 114 17.24 14.78 -22.87
N SER A 115 16.01 14.29 -22.69
CA SER A 115 15.09 13.76 -23.73
C SER A 115 15.61 12.61 -24.59
N ASN A 116 14.83 11.53 -24.73
CA ASN A 116 15.02 10.49 -25.76
C ASN A 116 16.40 9.80 -25.73
N ASN A 117 17.01 9.60 -24.56
CA ASN A 117 18.28 8.86 -24.43
C ASN A 117 18.09 7.52 -23.73
N THR A 118 19.07 6.64 -23.92
CA THR A 118 19.28 5.46 -23.09
C THR A 118 20.38 5.79 -22.07
N VAL A 119 20.07 5.69 -20.78
CA VAL A 119 20.91 6.23 -19.71
C VAL A 119 21.29 5.16 -18.68
N TYR A 120 22.59 5.07 -18.38
CA TYR A 120 23.15 4.10 -17.44
C TYR A 120 23.94 4.79 -16.32
N SER A 121 23.57 4.49 -15.07
CA SER A 121 24.32 4.74 -13.83
C SER A 121 24.66 6.21 -13.53
N ASN A 122 24.34 6.69 -12.34
CA ASN A 122 24.88 7.93 -11.76
C ASN A 122 24.63 9.21 -12.58
N ASN A 123 23.53 9.32 -13.32
CA ASN A 123 23.18 10.51 -14.08
C ASN A 123 22.00 11.27 -13.43
N THR A 124 21.88 12.56 -13.80
CA THR A 124 20.65 13.33 -13.62
C THR A 124 19.89 13.34 -14.93
N VAL A 125 18.65 12.86 -14.93
CA VAL A 125 17.89 12.54 -16.16
C VAL A 125 16.56 13.27 -16.22
N TYR A 126 16.29 13.92 -17.35
CA TYR A 126 15.07 14.70 -17.60
C TYR A 126 14.31 14.22 -18.83
N SER A 127 13.03 13.86 -18.63
CA SER A 127 11.98 13.64 -19.65
C SER A 127 12.26 12.60 -20.73
N ASN A 128 11.32 11.68 -20.96
CA ASN A 128 11.30 10.81 -22.15
C ASN A 128 12.55 9.94 -22.35
N ASN A 129 13.21 9.47 -21.28
CA ASN A 129 14.36 8.57 -21.38
C ASN A 129 14.02 7.16 -20.88
N THR A 130 14.85 6.21 -21.31
CA THR A 130 14.95 4.87 -20.69
C THR A 130 16.15 4.88 -19.75
N VAL A 131 15.90 4.61 -18.46
CA VAL A 131 16.89 4.85 -17.40
C VAL A 131 17.17 3.58 -16.59
N TYR A 132 18.46 3.27 -16.43
CA TYR A 132 18.95 2.09 -15.72
C TYR A 132 19.89 2.46 -14.57
N SER A 133 19.56 1.99 -13.36
CA SER A 133 20.41 1.93 -12.17
C SER A 133 20.98 3.26 -11.66
N ASN A 134 20.80 3.57 -10.38
CA ASN A 134 21.56 4.61 -9.66
C ASN A 134 21.46 6.03 -10.25
N ASN A 135 20.33 6.42 -10.84
CA ASN A 135 20.10 7.77 -11.36
C ASN A 135 19.10 8.56 -10.51
N THR A 136 19.16 9.88 -10.66
CA THR A 136 18.08 10.79 -10.25
C THR A 136 17.24 11.13 -11.48
N VAL A 137 15.94 10.83 -11.43
CA VAL A 137 15.08 10.82 -12.63
C VAL A 137 13.86 11.73 -12.45
N TYR A 138 13.62 12.58 -13.44
CA TYR A 138 12.52 13.55 -13.46
C TYR A 138 11.62 13.37 -14.68
N SER A 139 10.32 13.17 -14.42
CA SER A 139 9.18 13.27 -15.36
C SER A 139 9.23 12.39 -16.61
N ASN A 140 8.15 11.66 -16.91
CA ASN A 140 7.91 11.02 -18.21
C ASN A 140 9.01 10.03 -18.66
N ASN A 141 9.66 9.32 -17.74
CA ASN A 141 10.66 8.30 -18.08
C ASN A 141 10.16 6.88 -17.80
N THR A 142 10.80 5.91 -18.45
CA THR A 142 10.74 4.50 -18.05
C THR A 142 11.98 4.18 -17.22
N VAL A 143 11.79 3.72 -15.98
CA VAL A 143 12.87 3.63 -14.99
C VAL A 143 13.02 2.23 -14.43
N TYR A 144 14.26 1.72 -14.43
CA TYR A 144 14.61 0.38 -13.96
C TYR A 144 15.66 0.43 -12.86
N SER A 145 15.34 -0.18 -11.71
CA SER A 145 16.25 -0.56 -10.61
C SER A 145 17.04 0.57 -9.96
N ASN A 146 17.01 0.67 -8.62
CA ASN A 146 17.96 1.45 -7.83
C ASN A 146 18.02 2.96 -8.15
N ASN A 147 16.92 3.59 -8.60
CA ASN A 147 16.88 5.03 -8.88
C ASN A 147 16.07 5.80 -7.82
N THR A 148 16.32 7.12 -7.77
CA THR A 148 15.42 8.07 -7.12
C THR A 148 14.55 8.72 -8.19
N VAL A 149 13.23 8.60 -8.08
CA VAL A 149 12.30 8.91 -9.18
C VAL A 149 11.24 9.92 -8.75
N TYR A 150 11.08 10.98 -9.56
CA TYR A 150 10.14 12.07 -9.32
C TYR A 150 9.14 12.23 -10.46
N SER A 151 7.84 12.14 -10.12
CA SER A 151 6.67 12.54 -10.91
C SER A 151 6.49 11.92 -12.29
N ASN A 152 5.30 11.41 -12.61
CA ASN A 152 4.89 11.04 -13.97
C ASN A 152 5.79 10.01 -14.67
N ASN A 153 6.38 9.06 -13.95
CA ASN A 153 7.20 7.99 -14.54
C ASN A 153 6.49 6.62 -14.45
N THR A 154 6.94 5.70 -15.29
CA THR A 154 6.70 4.26 -15.12
C THR A 154 7.94 3.64 -14.49
N VAL A 155 7.77 3.00 -13.32
CA VAL A 155 8.88 2.60 -12.45
C VAL A 155 8.86 1.11 -12.13
N TYR A 156 10.00 0.45 -12.31
CA TYR A 156 10.18 -0.98 -12.09
C TYR A 156 11.29 -1.26 -11.09
N SER A 157 10.97 -2.02 -10.03
CA SER A 157 11.88 -2.69 -9.09
C SER A 157 12.88 -1.81 -8.34
N ASN A 158 12.96 -1.93 -7.01
CA ASN A 158 14.06 -1.43 -6.19
C ASN A 158 14.32 0.09 -6.28
N ASN A 159 13.31 0.92 -6.51
CA ASN A 159 13.46 2.38 -6.55
C ASN A 159 12.84 3.06 -5.32
N THR A 160 13.28 4.29 -5.08
CA THR A 160 12.58 5.25 -4.22
C THR A 160 11.75 6.18 -5.10
N VAL A 161 10.44 6.21 -4.90
CA VAL A 161 9.49 6.83 -5.84
C VAL A 161 8.62 7.89 -5.18
N TYR A 162 8.55 9.08 -5.80
CA TYR A 162 7.79 10.23 -5.32
C TYR A 162 6.75 10.70 -6.33
N SER A 163 5.49 10.79 -5.87
CA SER A 163 4.34 11.48 -6.48
C SER A 163 3.98 11.09 -7.90
N ASN A 164 2.71 10.79 -8.18
CA ASN A 164 2.16 10.72 -9.55
C ASN A 164 2.85 9.71 -10.49
N ASN A 165 3.35 8.57 -9.99
CA ASN A 165 3.95 7.52 -10.82
C ASN A 165 3.06 6.27 -10.88
N THR A 166 3.32 5.44 -11.89
CA THR A 166 2.89 4.04 -11.92
C THR A 166 4.05 3.16 -11.50
N VAL A 167 3.88 2.37 -10.45
CA VAL A 167 4.98 1.68 -9.75
C VAL A 167 4.75 0.18 -9.66
N TYR A 168 5.77 -0.59 -10.05
CA TYR A 168 5.75 -2.06 -10.06
C TYR A 168 6.87 -2.67 -9.23
N SER A 169 6.49 -3.52 -8.27
CA SER A 169 7.35 -4.45 -7.51
C SER A 169 8.53 -3.86 -6.74
N ASN A 170 8.67 -4.21 -5.45
CA ASN A 170 9.90 -4.01 -4.68
C ASN A 170 10.37 -2.54 -4.56
N ASN A 171 9.48 -1.55 -4.55
CA ASN A 171 9.84 -0.14 -4.38
C ASN A 171 9.42 0.41 -3.02
N THR A 172 10.06 1.51 -2.62
CA THR A 172 9.57 2.40 -1.56
C THR A 172 8.83 3.56 -2.22
N VAL A 173 7.55 3.75 -1.89
CA VAL A 173 6.64 4.64 -2.64
C VAL A 173 5.98 5.67 -1.75
N TYR A 174 6.02 6.93 -2.17
CA TYR A 174 5.48 8.08 -1.45
C TYR A 174 4.45 8.85 -2.28
N SER A 175 3.25 9.04 -1.70
CA SER A 175 2.19 9.97 -2.13
C SER A 175 1.68 9.86 -3.56
N ASN A 176 0.36 9.80 -3.77
CA ASN A 176 -0.28 10.03 -5.06
C ASN A 176 0.18 9.09 -6.21
N ASN A 177 0.58 7.85 -5.93
CA ASN A 177 0.95 6.87 -6.95
C ASN A 177 -0.11 5.77 -7.12
N THR A 178 -0.05 5.11 -8.27
CA THR A 178 -0.70 3.80 -8.48
C THR A 178 0.36 2.72 -8.31
N VAL A 179 0.13 1.78 -7.38
CA VAL A 179 1.16 0.86 -6.90
C VAL A 179 0.73 -0.60 -7.01
N TYR A 180 1.59 -1.43 -7.61
CA TYR A 180 1.35 -2.86 -7.85
C TYR A 180 2.43 -3.74 -7.24
N SER A 181 1.99 -4.69 -6.40
CA SER A 181 2.76 -5.85 -5.89
C SER A 181 4.03 -5.54 -5.10
N ASN A 182 4.21 -6.11 -3.91
CA ASN A 182 5.50 -6.20 -3.22
C ASN A 182 6.20 -4.85 -2.91
N ASN A 183 5.47 -3.76 -2.68
CA ASN A 183 6.05 -2.45 -2.32
C ASN A 183 5.80 -2.10 -0.85
N THR A 184 6.62 -1.17 -0.35
CA THR A 184 6.33 -0.42 0.87
C THR A 184 5.75 0.94 0.48
N VAL A 185 4.53 1.23 0.93
CA VAL A 185 3.72 2.35 0.41
C VAL A 185 3.28 3.30 1.52
N TYR A 186 3.49 4.61 1.30
CA TYR A 186 3.16 5.68 2.23
C TYR A 186 2.23 6.72 1.63
N SER A 187 1.09 6.97 2.31
CA SER A 187 0.16 8.10 2.13
C SER A 187 -0.46 8.28 0.75
N ASN A 188 -1.78 8.43 0.66
CA ASN A 188 -2.48 8.94 -0.53
C ASN A 188 -2.24 8.15 -1.83
N ASN A 189 -2.01 6.85 -1.77
CA ASN A 189 -1.85 5.99 -2.97
C ASN A 189 -3.07 5.11 -3.22
N THR A 190 -3.19 4.64 -4.46
CA THR A 190 -4.03 3.49 -4.81
C THR A 190 -3.13 2.25 -4.90
N VAL A 191 -3.44 1.22 -4.12
CA VAL A 191 -2.52 0.10 -3.88
C VAL A 191 -3.16 -1.26 -4.16
N TYR A 192 -2.47 -2.08 -4.94
CA TYR A 192 -2.93 -3.40 -5.37
C TYR A 192 -1.95 -4.51 -4.99
N SER A 193 -2.45 -5.52 -4.27
CA SER A 193 -1.82 -6.83 -4.03
C SER A 193 -0.46 -6.84 -3.33
N ASN A 194 -0.30 -7.63 -2.27
CA ASN A 194 1.00 -8.00 -1.69
C ASN A 194 1.90 -6.81 -1.25
N ASN A 195 1.33 -5.69 -0.80
CA ASN A 195 2.11 -4.56 -0.30
C ASN A 195 2.03 -4.41 1.23
N THR A 196 3.00 -3.70 1.79
CA THR A 196 2.92 -3.14 3.13
C THR A 196 2.52 -1.67 3.01
N VAL A 197 1.40 -1.28 3.62
CA VAL A 197 0.73 0.00 3.35
C VAL A 197 0.51 0.82 4.62
N TYR A 198 0.92 2.09 4.58
CA TYR A 198 0.82 3.04 5.70
C TYR A 198 0.01 4.29 5.35
N SER A 199 -1.04 4.54 6.13
CA SER A 199 -1.80 5.80 6.21
C SER A 199 -2.46 6.30 4.94
N ASN A 200 -3.76 6.65 4.99
CA ASN A 200 -4.45 7.45 3.98
C ASN A 200 -4.43 6.85 2.54
N ASN A 201 -4.40 5.54 2.38
CA ASN A 201 -4.45 4.88 1.06
C ASN A 201 -5.80 4.22 0.80
N THR A 202 -6.06 3.97 -0.49
CA THR A 202 -7.10 3.03 -0.92
C THR A 202 -6.42 1.72 -1.31
N VAL A 203 -6.80 0.62 -0.68
CA VAL A 203 -6.05 -0.64 -0.70
C VAL A 203 -6.92 -1.82 -1.15
N TYR A 204 -6.41 -2.61 -2.09
CA TYR A 204 -7.10 -3.75 -2.69
C TYR A 204 -6.27 -5.04 -2.59
N SER A 205 -6.88 -6.07 -1.99
CA SER A 205 -6.44 -7.49 -2.00
C SER A 205 -5.04 -7.78 -1.44
N ASN A 206 -4.92 -8.74 -0.53
CA ASN A 206 -3.65 -9.37 -0.14
C ASN A 206 -2.57 -8.42 0.41
N ASN A 207 -2.92 -7.33 1.10
CA ASN A 207 -1.95 -6.40 1.69
C ASN A 207 -1.92 -6.50 3.22
N THR A 208 -0.82 -6.03 3.80
CA THR A 208 -0.72 -5.70 5.22
C THR A 208 -0.90 -4.19 5.37
N VAL A 209 -1.91 -3.75 6.13
CA VAL A 209 -2.38 -2.36 6.11
C VAL A 209 -2.40 -1.74 7.51
N TYR A 210 -1.83 -0.54 7.63
CA TYR A 210 -1.70 0.19 8.89
C TYR A 210 -2.33 1.60 8.82
N SER A 211 -3.27 1.86 9.74
CA SER A 211 -3.84 3.17 10.09
C SER A 211 -4.48 3.98 8.97
N ASN A 212 -5.70 4.49 9.16
CA ASN A 212 -6.32 5.52 8.33
C ASN A 212 -6.48 5.17 6.83
N ASN A 213 -6.66 3.90 6.46
CA ASN A 213 -6.88 3.48 5.07
C ASN A 213 -8.34 3.06 4.83
N THR A 214 -8.73 3.08 3.56
CA THR A 214 -9.92 2.38 3.07
C THR A 214 -9.47 1.06 2.43
N VAL A 215 -9.97 -0.07 2.92
CA VAL A 215 -9.42 -1.40 2.63
C VAL A 215 -10.47 -2.36 2.09
N TYR A 216 -10.16 -3.02 0.99
CA TYR A 216 -11.06 -3.95 0.29
C TYR A 216 -10.43 -5.34 0.13
N SER A 217 -11.14 -6.36 0.62
CA SER A 217 -10.93 -7.80 0.36
C SER A 217 -9.57 -8.38 0.72
N ASN A 218 -9.53 -9.48 1.48
CA ASN A 218 -8.35 -10.34 1.63
C ASN A 218 -7.10 -9.65 2.20
N ASN A 219 -7.24 -8.66 3.09
CA ASN A 219 -6.09 -7.98 3.73
C ASN A 219 -5.98 -8.33 5.22
N THR A 220 -4.78 -8.12 5.76
CA THR A 220 -4.54 -8.03 7.21
C THR A 220 -4.49 -6.57 7.60
N VAL A 221 -5.36 -6.12 8.51
CA VAL A 221 -5.61 -4.70 8.76
C VAL A 221 -5.44 -4.32 10.23
N TYR A 222 -4.70 -3.25 10.49
CA TYR A 222 -4.37 -2.76 11.83
C TYR A 222 -4.78 -1.30 12.03
N SER A 223 -5.57 -1.04 13.07
CA SER A 223 -5.90 0.27 13.66
C SER A 223 -6.53 1.30 12.73
N ASN A 224 -7.63 1.93 13.13
CA ASN A 224 -8.15 3.17 12.53
C ASN A 224 -8.46 3.10 11.02
N ASN A 225 -8.86 1.95 10.47
CA ASN A 225 -9.23 1.82 9.05
C ASN A 225 -10.75 1.64 8.87
N THR A 226 -11.20 1.91 7.65
CA THR A 226 -12.52 1.48 7.15
C THR A 226 -12.32 0.24 6.29
N VAL A 227 -12.96 -0.87 6.66
CA VAL A 227 -12.63 -2.21 6.12
C VAL A 227 -13.86 -2.91 5.54
N TYR A 228 -13.72 -3.42 4.31
CA TYR A 228 -14.78 -4.10 3.57
C TYR A 228 -14.37 -5.51 3.16
N SER A 229 -15.18 -6.49 3.58
CA SER A 229 -15.23 -7.88 3.11
C SER A 229 -13.94 -8.71 3.21
N ASN A 230 -14.02 -9.92 3.77
CA ASN A 230 -12.99 -10.95 3.69
C ASN A 230 -11.61 -10.53 4.23
N ASN A 231 -11.54 -9.69 5.28
CA ASN A 231 -10.28 -9.29 5.91
C ASN A 231 -10.12 -9.89 7.31
N THR A 232 -8.88 -9.93 7.77
CA THR A 232 -8.52 -10.12 9.18
C THR A 232 -8.22 -8.76 9.78
N VAL A 233 -8.95 -8.35 10.83
CA VAL A 233 -8.97 -6.96 11.31
C VAL A 233 -8.65 -6.87 12.79
N TYR A 234 -7.73 -5.97 13.15
CA TYR A 234 -7.25 -5.75 14.51
C TYR A 234 -7.43 -4.31 14.96
N SER A 235 -8.11 -4.11 16.09
CA SER A 235 -8.19 -2.87 16.89
C SER A 235 -8.71 -1.62 16.19
N ASN A 236 -9.67 -0.92 16.78
CA ASN A 236 -10.03 0.46 16.42
C ASN A 236 -10.46 0.69 14.95
N ASN A 237 -11.04 -0.30 14.27
CA ASN A 237 -11.52 -0.15 12.89
C ASN A 237 -13.06 -0.09 12.83
N THR A 238 -13.55 0.44 11.71
CA THR A 238 -14.94 0.28 11.28
C THR A 238 -14.99 -0.83 10.23
N VAL A 239 -15.77 -1.88 10.47
CA VAL A 239 -15.69 -3.14 9.71
C VAL A 239 -17.04 -3.56 9.15
N TYR A 240 -17.07 -3.90 7.86
CA TYR A 240 -18.27 -4.28 7.12
C TYR A 240 -18.14 -5.65 6.46
N SER A 241 -19.09 -6.55 6.78
CA SER A 241 -19.39 -7.83 6.11
C SER A 241 -18.24 -8.84 5.99
N ASN A 242 -18.44 -10.09 6.39
CA ASN A 242 -17.56 -11.22 6.06
C ASN A 242 -16.10 -11.09 6.52
N ASN A 243 -15.83 -10.46 7.67
CA ASN A 243 -14.47 -10.34 8.22
C ASN A 243 -14.31 -11.16 9.51
N THR A 244 -13.05 -11.45 9.85
CA THR A 244 -12.65 -11.91 11.17
C THR A 244 -12.10 -10.72 11.95
N VAL A 245 -12.68 -10.40 13.11
CA VAL A 245 -12.46 -9.12 13.79
C VAL A 245 -12.03 -9.31 15.24
N TYR A 246 -10.97 -8.61 15.65
CA TYR A 246 -10.37 -8.69 16.98
C TYR A 246 -10.29 -7.32 17.66
N SER A 247 -10.84 -7.22 18.87
CA SER A 247 -10.67 -6.15 19.85
C SER A 247 -11.05 -4.73 19.40
N ASN A 248 -11.87 -4.01 20.17
CA ASN A 248 -12.04 -2.56 20.06
C ASN A 248 -12.52 -2.04 18.68
N ASN A 249 -13.28 -2.81 17.90
CA ASN A 249 -13.83 -2.37 16.61
C ASN A 249 -15.33 -2.08 16.69
N THR A 250 -15.81 -1.30 15.72
CA THR A 250 -17.24 -1.20 15.38
C THR A 250 -17.52 -2.10 14.18
N VAL A 251 -18.43 -3.06 14.34
CA VAL A 251 -18.60 -4.18 13.40
C VAL A 251 -20.03 -4.31 12.90
N TYR A 252 -20.20 -4.41 11.58
CA TYR A 252 -21.49 -4.50 10.91
C TYR A 252 -21.62 -5.76 10.03
N SER A 253 -22.66 -6.56 10.30
CA SER A 253 -23.17 -7.66 9.47
C SER A 253 -22.19 -8.79 9.13
N ASN A 254 -22.58 -10.04 9.33
CA ASN A 254 -21.92 -11.22 8.75
C ASN A 254 -20.42 -11.39 9.11
N ASN A 255 -19.98 -10.96 10.30
CA ASN A 255 -18.59 -11.12 10.75
C ASN A 255 -18.47 -12.16 11.87
N THR A 256 -17.26 -12.68 12.05
CA THR A 256 -16.84 -13.40 13.26
C THR A 256 -16.06 -12.45 14.15
N VAL A 257 -16.51 -12.25 15.38
CA VAL A 257 -16.04 -11.13 16.23
C VAL A 257 -15.56 -11.62 17.60
N TYR A 258 -14.38 -11.15 18.00
CA TYR A 258 -13.70 -11.53 19.25
C TYR A 258 -13.37 -10.32 20.11
N SER A 259 -13.82 -10.34 21.38
CA SER A 259 -13.42 -9.46 22.49
C SER A 259 -13.62 -7.96 22.29
N ASN A 260 -14.25 -7.27 23.23
CA ASN A 260 -14.22 -5.80 23.35
C ASN A 260 -14.70 -5.00 22.12
N ASN A 261 -15.61 -5.52 21.30
CA ASN A 261 -16.17 -4.82 20.14
C ASN A 261 -17.59 -4.32 20.41
N THR A 262 -18.01 -3.35 19.60
CA THR A 262 -19.43 -3.00 19.42
C THR A 262 -19.94 -3.63 18.13
N VAL A 263 -20.97 -4.47 18.22
CA VAL A 263 -21.37 -5.38 17.14
C VAL A 263 -22.84 -5.22 16.75
N TYR A 264 -23.10 -5.09 15.45
CA TYR A 264 -24.44 -4.88 14.90
C TYR A 264 -24.81 -5.95 13.86
N SER A 265 -25.95 -6.62 14.10
CA SER A 265 -26.69 -7.49 13.17
C SER A 265 -25.93 -8.67 12.56
N ASN A 266 -26.49 -9.88 12.61
CA ASN A 266 -26.06 -11.03 11.81
C ASN A 266 -24.59 -11.46 11.99
N ASN A 267 -24.00 -11.30 13.18
CA ASN A 267 -22.62 -11.73 13.47
C ASN A 267 -22.58 -12.95 14.41
N THR A 268 -21.45 -13.64 14.40
CA THR A 268 -21.06 -14.60 15.43
C THR A 268 -20.09 -13.92 16.39
N VAL A 269 -20.42 -13.86 17.68
CA VAL A 269 -19.73 -12.99 18.65
C VAL A 269 -19.24 -13.76 19.87
N TYR A 270 -17.98 -13.54 20.23
CA TYR A 270 -17.30 -14.21 21.35
C TYR A 270 -16.72 -13.21 22.35
N SER A 271 -17.09 -13.38 23.63
CA SER A 271 -16.49 -12.76 24.82
C SER A 271 -16.46 -11.24 24.88
N ASN A 272 -16.91 -10.62 25.97
CA ASN A 272 -16.64 -9.22 26.31
C ASN A 272 -17.06 -8.17 25.27
N ASN A 273 -18.09 -8.40 24.46
CA ASN A 273 -18.60 -7.44 23.48
C ASN A 273 -19.92 -6.79 23.93
N THR A 274 -20.24 -5.65 23.32
CA THR A 274 -21.59 -5.08 23.32
C THR A 274 -22.27 -5.42 22.00
N VAL A 275 -23.43 -6.10 22.06
CA VAL A 275 -24.03 -6.76 20.89
C VAL A 275 -25.48 -6.34 20.67
N TYR A 276 -25.81 -5.97 19.43
CA TYR A 276 -27.13 -5.48 19.03
C TYR A 276 -27.73 -6.30 17.89
N SER A 277 -28.94 -6.83 18.13
CA SER A 277 -29.87 -7.43 17.14
C SER A 277 -29.34 -8.59 16.30
N ASN A 278 -30.08 -9.70 16.22
CA ASN A 278 -29.88 -10.75 15.22
C ASN A 278 -28.48 -11.41 15.20
N ASN A 279 -27.79 -11.51 16.34
CA ASN A 279 -26.49 -12.17 16.44
C ASN A 279 -26.57 -13.51 17.19
N THR A 280 -25.57 -14.36 16.97
CA THR A 280 -25.28 -15.52 17.81
C THR A 280 -24.14 -15.16 18.76
N VAL A 281 -24.37 -15.25 20.07
CA VAL A 281 -23.51 -14.64 21.10
C VAL A 281 -23.06 -15.65 22.14
N TYR A 282 -21.75 -15.68 22.42
CA TYR A 282 -21.11 -16.61 23.35
C TYR A 282 -20.32 -15.89 24.45
N SER A 283 -20.63 -16.21 25.71
CA SER A 283 -19.86 -15.89 26.93
C SER A 283 -19.59 -14.42 27.21
N ASN A 284 -19.87 -13.93 28.42
CA ASN A 284 -19.36 -12.65 28.95
C ASN A 284 -19.68 -11.39 28.10
N ASN A 285 -20.78 -11.36 27.34
CA ASN A 285 -21.20 -10.18 26.57
C ASN A 285 -22.36 -9.43 27.23
N THR A 286 -22.53 -8.17 26.84
CA THR A 286 -23.77 -7.41 27.06
C THR A 286 -24.59 -7.44 25.77
N VAL A 287 -25.82 -7.94 25.84
CA VAL A 287 -26.61 -8.31 24.65
C VAL A 287 -27.99 -7.65 24.63
N TYR A 288 -28.34 -7.04 23.49
CA TYR A 288 -29.60 -6.32 23.29
C TYR A 288 -30.40 -6.84 22.09
N SER A 289 -31.66 -7.22 22.35
CA SER A 289 -32.73 -7.50 21.37
C SER A 289 -32.44 -8.57 20.32
N ASN A 290 -33.35 -9.53 20.13
CA ASN A 290 -33.38 -10.43 18.98
C ASN A 290 -32.10 -11.27 18.74
N ASN A 291 -31.35 -11.63 19.78
CA ASN A 291 -30.16 -12.48 19.67
C ASN A 291 -30.41 -13.89 20.20
N THR A 292 -29.57 -14.83 19.78
CA THR A 292 -29.42 -16.14 20.42
C THR A 292 -28.18 -16.12 21.30
N VAL A 293 -28.33 -16.40 22.60
CA VAL A 293 -27.30 -16.11 23.62
C VAL A 293 -26.95 -17.33 24.46
N TYR A 294 -25.65 -17.59 24.61
CA TYR A 294 -25.11 -18.75 25.33
C TYR A 294 -24.14 -18.35 26.44
N SER A 295 -24.42 -18.82 27.67
CA SER A 295 -23.53 -18.82 28.85
C SER A 295 -23.00 -17.47 29.32
N ASN A 296 -23.13 -17.15 30.62
CA ASN A 296 -22.38 -16.07 31.27
C ASN A 296 -22.54 -14.65 30.66
N ASN A 297 -23.68 -14.31 30.04
CA ASN A 297 -23.95 -12.99 29.49
C ASN A 297 -24.94 -12.19 30.35
N THR A 298 -24.95 -10.87 30.15
CA THR A 298 -26.03 -9.98 30.59
C THR A 298 -26.93 -9.67 29.40
N VAL A 299 -28.22 -9.99 29.50
CA VAL A 299 -29.13 -10.03 28.34
C VAL A 299 -30.37 -9.17 28.56
N TYR A 300 -30.69 -8.33 27.57
CA TYR A 300 -31.82 -7.39 27.61
C TYR A 300 -32.77 -7.59 26.43
N SER A 301 -34.06 -7.81 26.75
CA SER A 301 -35.23 -7.77 25.84
C SER A 301 -35.18 -8.69 24.62
N ASN A 302 -36.24 -9.47 24.38
CA ASN A 302 -36.51 -10.15 23.11
C ASN A 302 -35.41 -11.11 22.62
N ASN A 303 -34.65 -11.77 23.51
CA ASN A 303 -33.63 -12.76 23.13
C ASN A 303 -34.05 -14.19 23.49
N THR A 304 -33.41 -15.16 22.83
CA THR A 304 -33.43 -16.57 23.25
C THR A 304 -32.13 -16.87 24.01
N VAL A 305 -32.24 -17.32 25.26
CA VAL A 305 -31.12 -17.36 26.21
C VAL A 305 -30.92 -18.75 26.82
N TYR A 306 -29.68 -19.24 26.80
CA TYR A 306 -29.29 -20.56 27.31
C TYR A 306 -28.20 -20.48 28.37
N SER A 307 -28.46 -21.10 29.54
CA SER A 307 -27.52 -21.41 30.62
C SER A 307 -26.74 -20.25 31.23
N ASN A 308 -26.72 -20.13 32.55
CA ASN A 308 -25.76 -19.31 33.30
C ASN A 308 -25.74 -17.79 32.95
N ASN A 309 -26.83 -17.20 32.47
CA ASN A 309 -26.92 -15.77 32.15
C ASN A 309 -27.70 -14.99 33.22
N THR A 310 -27.51 -13.67 33.22
CA THR A 310 -28.40 -12.71 33.88
C THR A 310 -29.32 -12.08 32.84
N VAL A 311 -30.64 -12.22 33.02
CA VAL A 311 -31.62 -11.93 31.96
C VAL A 311 -32.70 -10.95 32.42
N TYR A 312 -32.95 -9.92 31.61
CA TYR A 312 -33.91 -8.85 31.90
C TYR A 312 -34.96 -8.70 30.80
N SER A 313 -36.23 -8.78 31.20
CA SER A 313 -37.43 -8.42 30.41
C SER A 313 -37.63 -9.12 29.06
N ASN A 314 -38.81 -9.68 28.81
CA ASN A 314 -39.26 -10.11 27.47
C ASN A 314 -38.36 -11.13 26.75
N ASN A 315 -37.65 -12.01 27.46
CA ASN A 315 -36.82 -13.06 26.84
C ASN A 315 -37.46 -14.46 27.00
N THR A 316 -37.01 -15.39 26.15
CA THR A 316 -37.23 -16.83 26.35
C THR A 316 -35.95 -17.43 26.94
N VAL A 317 -36.05 -18.09 28.10
CA VAL A 317 -34.89 -18.45 28.93
C VAL A 317 -34.88 -19.94 29.31
N TYR A 318 -33.73 -20.60 29.11
CA TYR A 318 -33.53 -22.02 29.37
C TYR A 318 -32.38 -22.29 30.33
N SER A 319 -32.65 -23.03 31.41
CA SER A 319 -31.70 -23.66 32.35
C SER A 319 -30.72 -22.74 33.07
N ASN A 320 -30.59 -22.84 34.39
CA ASN A 320 -29.46 -22.29 35.17
C ASN A 320 -29.22 -20.76 35.03
N ASN A 321 -30.24 -19.94 34.76
CA ASN A 321 -30.11 -18.48 34.66
C ASN A 321 -30.68 -17.77 35.89
N THR A 322 -30.27 -16.51 36.07
CA THR A 322 -30.95 -15.55 36.95
C THR A 322 -31.82 -14.64 36.11
N VAL A 323 -33.14 -14.59 36.37
CA VAL A 323 -34.13 -14.00 35.47
C VAL A 323 -34.99 -12.95 36.17
N TYR A 324 -35.13 -11.77 35.56
CA TYR A 324 -35.87 -10.63 36.10
C TYR A 324 -36.96 -10.15 35.15
N SER A 325 -38.20 -10.11 35.64
CA SER A 325 -39.39 -9.45 35.05
C SER A 325 -39.78 -9.87 33.64
N ASN A 326 -41.05 -10.21 33.41
CA ASN A 326 -41.67 -10.32 32.08
C ASN A 326 -41.00 -11.33 31.11
N ASN A 327 -40.38 -12.42 31.58
CA ASN A 327 -39.79 -13.46 30.74
C ASN A 327 -40.62 -14.75 30.74
N THR A 328 -40.40 -15.59 29.73
CA THR A 328 -40.82 -17.00 29.73
C THR A 328 -39.63 -17.87 30.09
N VAL A 329 -39.76 -18.69 31.15
CA VAL A 329 -38.62 -19.35 31.81
C VAL A 329 -38.83 -20.86 31.94
N TYR A 330 -37.83 -21.64 31.51
CA TYR A 330 -37.84 -23.10 31.54
C TYR A 330 -36.68 -23.66 32.37
N SER A 331 -37.03 -24.44 33.40
CA SER A 331 -36.19 -25.33 34.20
C SER A 331 -34.93 -24.80 34.87
N ASN A 332 -34.73 -25.13 36.15
CA ASN A 332 -33.48 -24.92 36.89
C ASN A 332 -33.00 -23.45 36.95
N ASN A 333 -33.89 -22.46 36.91
CA ASN A 333 -33.53 -21.04 37.01
C ASN A 333 -33.90 -20.45 38.37
N THR A 334 -33.28 -19.32 38.71
CA THR A 334 -33.73 -18.43 39.79
C THR A 334 -34.49 -17.26 39.18
N VAL A 335 -35.75 -17.06 39.57
CA VAL A 335 -36.69 -16.17 38.87
C VAL A 335 -37.33 -15.14 39.80
N TYR A 336 -37.32 -13.87 39.39
CA TYR A 336 -37.84 -12.73 40.16
C TYR A 336 -38.90 -11.93 39.40
N SER A 337 -40.06 -11.76 40.02
CA SER A 337 -41.16 -10.85 39.64
C SER A 337 -41.73 -11.00 38.24
N ASN A 338 -43.05 -11.11 38.08
CA ASN A 338 -43.77 -10.92 36.81
C ASN A 338 -43.33 -11.83 35.63
N ASN A 339 -42.85 -13.05 35.86
CA ASN A 339 -42.50 -14.01 34.79
C ASN A 339 -43.53 -15.15 34.68
N THR A 340 -43.51 -15.85 33.54
CA THR A 340 -44.15 -17.15 33.36
C THR A 340 -43.10 -18.26 33.48
N VAL A 341 -43.29 -19.19 34.42
CA VAL A 341 -42.23 -20.12 34.85
C VAL A 341 -42.69 -21.58 34.78
N TYR A 342 -41.86 -22.45 34.19
CA TYR A 342 -42.14 -23.88 34.01
C TYR A 342 -41.07 -24.79 34.61
N SER A 343 -41.50 -25.72 35.48
CA SER A 343 -40.78 -26.90 36.01
C SER A 343 -39.44 -26.64 36.69
N ASN A 344 -39.23 -27.08 37.95
CA ASN A 344 -37.91 -27.16 38.59
C ASN A 344 -37.15 -25.83 38.77
N ASN A 345 -37.82 -24.70 38.98
CA ASN A 345 -37.19 -23.39 39.25
C ASN A 345 -37.37 -22.96 40.71
N THR A 346 -36.54 -22.01 41.15
CA THR A 346 -36.75 -21.25 42.39
C THR A 346 -37.34 -19.88 42.04
N VAL A 347 -38.51 -19.56 42.58
CA VAL A 347 -39.33 -18.43 42.10
C VAL A 347 -39.72 -17.48 43.24
N TYR A 348 -39.54 -16.18 43.05
CA TYR A 348 -39.80 -15.13 44.04
C TYR A 348 -40.76 -14.06 43.50
N SER A 349 -41.82 -13.79 44.26
CA SER A 349 -42.76 -12.66 44.11
C SER A 349 -43.48 -12.53 42.77
N ASN A 350 -44.81 -12.42 42.74
CA ASN A 350 -45.60 -11.94 41.60
C ASN A 350 -45.40 -12.68 40.24
N ASN A 351 -45.06 -13.97 40.23
CA ASN A 351 -44.93 -14.77 38.99
C ASN A 351 -46.14 -15.69 38.78
N THR A 352 -46.31 -16.17 37.53
CA THR A 352 -47.20 -17.31 37.21
C THR A 352 -46.36 -18.57 37.06
N VAL A 353 -46.63 -19.61 37.85
CA VAL A 353 -45.73 -20.76 38.04
C VAL A 353 -46.43 -22.09 37.79
N TYR A 354 -45.80 -22.97 37.00
CA TYR A 354 -46.34 -24.27 36.62
C TYR A 354 -45.39 -25.44 36.98
N SER A 355 -45.93 -26.40 37.75
CA SER A 355 -45.37 -27.74 38.08
C SER A 355 -43.98 -27.78 38.71
N ASN A 356 -43.79 -28.51 39.81
CA ASN A 356 -42.48 -28.90 40.38
C ASN A 356 -41.47 -27.76 40.66
N ASN A 357 -41.91 -26.56 41.01
CA ASN A 357 -41.05 -25.43 41.39
C ASN A 357 -41.07 -25.20 42.91
N THR A 358 -40.05 -24.49 43.40
CA THR A 358 -40.01 -23.94 44.77
C THR A 358 -40.38 -22.46 44.70
N VAL A 359 -41.44 -22.05 45.40
CA VAL A 359 -42.11 -20.75 45.19
C VAL A 359 -42.24 -19.95 46.48
N TYR A 360 -41.84 -18.67 46.45
CA TYR A 360 -41.83 -17.77 47.62
C TYR A 360 -42.62 -16.48 47.35
N SER A 361 -43.56 -16.16 48.25
CA SER A 361 -44.29 -14.88 48.37
C SER A 361 -45.10 -14.46 47.14
N ASN A 362 -46.40 -14.20 47.27
CA ASN A 362 -47.23 -13.45 46.30
C ASN A 362 -47.24 -13.96 44.84
N ASN A 363 -47.05 -15.26 44.56
CA ASN A 363 -47.14 -15.84 43.21
C ASN A 363 -48.51 -16.51 42.96
N THR A 364 -48.85 -16.68 41.69
CA THR A 364 -49.94 -17.55 41.22
C THR A 364 -49.37 -18.90 40.79
N VAL A 365 -49.84 -19.98 41.41
CA VAL A 365 -49.15 -21.28 41.38
C VAL A 365 -50.10 -22.39 40.92
N TYR A 366 -49.72 -23.13 39.89
CA TYR A 366 -50.46 -24.26 39.32
C TYR A 366 -49.66 -25.56 39.41
N SER A 367 -50.33 -26.65 39.85
CA SER A 367 -49.83 -28.04 39.82
C SER A 367 -48.58 -28.32 40.67
N ASN A 368 -48.63 -29.28 41.60
CA ASN A 368 -47.51 -29.87 42.36
C ASN A 368 -46.24 -29.00 42.57
N ASN A 369 -46.37 -27.82 43.19
CA ASN A 369 -45.23 -26.97 43.56
C ASN A 369 -45.04 -26.95 45.08
N THR A 370 -43.81 -26.69 45.54
CA THR A 370 -43.51 -26.43 46.95
C THR A 370 -43.64 -24.92 47.20
N VAL A 371 -44.52 -24.51 48.12
CA VAL A 371 -44.99 -23.12 48.23
C VAL A 371 -44.76 -22.56 49.64
N TYR A 372 -44.17 -21.37 49.73
CA TYR A 372 -43.86 -20.67 50.98
C TYR A 372 -44.39 -19.23 50.95
N SER A 373 -45.08 -18.82 52.02
CA SER A 373 -45.53 -17.43 52.30
C SER A 373 -46.52 -16.83 51.26
N ASN A 374 -47.75 -16.50 51.65
CA ASN A 374 -48.70 -15.66 50.88
C ASN A 374 -48.82 -15.90 49.36
N ASN A 375 -48.92 -17.15 48.86
CA ASN A 375 -49.15 -17.43 47.43
C ASN A 375 -50.58 -17.91 47.16
N THR A 376 -51.07 -17.70 45.94
CA THR A 376 -52.37 -18.23 45.49
C THR A 376 -52.14 -19.55 44.75
N VAL A 377 -52.69 -20.66 45.28
CA VAL A 377 -52.43 -22.02 44.77
C VAL A 377 -53.68 -22.62 44.13
N TYR A 378 -53.55 -23.06 42.89
CA TYR A 378 -54.56 -23.82 42.15
C TYR A 378 -54.05 -25.25 41.97
N SER A 379 -54.61 -26.19 42.74
CA SER A 379 -54.33 -27.63 42.60
C SER A 379 -55.40 -28.30 41.74
N THR A 380 -54.98 -29.22 40.87
CA THR A 380 -55.90 -30.21 40.30
C THR A 380 -56.23 -31.22 41.39
N LEU A 381 -57.40 -31.08 42.02
CA LEU A 381 -58.00 -32.10 42.87
C LEU A 381 -58.24 -33.36 42.01
N LEU A 382 -57.34 -34.33 42.09
CA LEU A 382 -57.70 -35.70 41.74
C LEU A 382 -58.48 -36.26 42.94
N PRO A 383 -59.75 -36.66 42.77
CA PRO A 383 -60.51 -37.28 43.86
C PRO A 383 -59.78 -38.57 44.27
N ARG A 384 -59.48 -38.69 45.57
CA ARG A 384 -58.95 -39.92 46.17
C ARG A 384 -60.02 -41.01 46.05
N ASN A 385 -59.70 -42.11 45.36
CA ASN A 385 -60.34 -43.41 45.55
C ASN A 385 -59.33 -44.36 46.20
#